data_AF-A0A484C3R3-F1
#
_entry.id   AF-A0A484C3R3-F1
#
_cell.length_a   1.000
_cell.length_b   1.000
_cell.length_c   1.000
_cell.angle_alpha   90.00
_cell.angle_beta   90.00
_cell.angle_gamma   90.00
#
_symmetry.space_group_name_H-M   'P 1'
#
loop_
_entity.id
_entity.type
_entity.pdbx_description
1 polymer ?
#
loop_
_entity_poly.entity_id
_entity_poly.type
_entity_poly.pdbx_seq_one_letter_code
_entity_poly.pdbx_strand_id
1 'polypeptide(L)'
;MEIEDHSYTSTTYDKVNPVEFTYKMSANEIEEFVKLRVSNHYLFSGRRNTSMWAWRAILKHMGLQHKMTHSQASKKWENLKKRYKDLKNPPDGVKVFPETWPYFNLLDDAMEGRLKGSAPILKALPTNGDFLPIYKPKKRKASMVINSPVPSLAGGPEIEVSLNGDEDEEEAQDEGSQGMDHTMEEMEHDRNTMDSERQAMEREKRVIERERLVLQRERAVLDREVAALDRDRVSLERERATIEREKAGMERERAMVERDRDAVSRERLALEREKARLEKVKERTEEVTEESSKVNHADVLDRKERFLNLFEKLIENF
;
A
#
# COMPACT_ATOMS: atom_id res chain seq x y z
N MET A 1 27.78 -64.49 29.37
CA MET A 1 28.42 -63.64 28.34
C MET A 1 28.15 -64.33 27.03
N GLU A 2 27.53 -63.74 26.02
CA GLU A 2 26.96 -62.43 25.79
C GLU A 2 26.08 -62.65 24.55
N ILE A 3 24.89 -62.07 24.58
CA ILE A 3 23.79 -62.32 23.65
C ILE A 3 24.03 -61.52 22.36
N GLU A 4 23.77 -62.19 21.24
CA GLU A 4 23.84 -61.67 19.88
C GLU A 4 23.13 -60.32 19.71
N ASP A 5 23.87 -59.33 19.23
CA ASP A 5 23.35 -58.01 18.84
C ASP A 5 22.41 -58.16 17.62
N HIS A 6 21.11 -58.09 17.90
CA HIS A 6 20.09 -58.02 16.87
C HIS A 6 20.11 -56.65 16.17
N SER A 7 20.39 -56.74 14.87
CA SER A 7 20.11 -55.76 13.82
C SER A 7 18.87 -54.91 14.09
N TYR A 8 19.09 -53.65 14.47
CA TYR A 8 18.04 -52.64 14.50
C TYR A 8 17.70 -52.24 13.06
N THR A 9 16.72 -52.89 12.46
CA THR A 9 16.06 -52.36 11.25
C THR A 9 15.39 -51.06 11.65
N SER A 10 16.06 -49.94 11.40
CA SER A 10 15.44 -48.62 11.39
C SER A 10 14.39 -48.61 10.28
N THR A 11 13.18 -49.00 10.65
CA THR A 11 11.97 -48.66 9.91
C THR A 11 11.90 -47.15 9.87
N THR A 12 12.41 -46.58 8.78
CA THR A 12 12.18 -45.19 8.39
C THR A 12 10.69 -45.06 8.11
N TYR A 13 9.91 -44.88 9.18
CA TYR A 13 8.57 -44.32 9.07
C TYR A 13 8.75 -42.93 8.47
N ASP A 14 8.54 -42.90 7.17
CA ASP A 14 8.50 -41.73 6.32
C ASP A 14 7.58 -40.72 6.99
N LYS A 15 8.19 -39.76 7.67
CA LYS A 15 7.51 -38.57 8.13
C LYS A 15 7.05 -37.90 6.86
N VAL A 16 5.79 -38.13 6.50
CA VAL A 16 5.09 -37.30 5.53
C VAL A 16 5.17 -35.89 6.09
N ASN A 17 6.17 -35.15 5.61
CA ASN A 17 6.26 -33.71 5.74
C ASN A 17 4.88 -33.18 5.35
N PRO A 18 4.25 -32.31 6.13
CA PRO A 18 3.10 -31.57 5.65
C PRO A 18 3.67 -30.60 4.62
N VAL A 19 3.83 -31.08 3.38
CA VAL A 19 4.14 -30.26 2.23
C VAL A 19 3.11 -29.14 2.27
N GLU A 20 3.59 -27.91 2.41
CA GLU A 20 2.79 -26.72 2.23
C GLU A 20 2.03 -26.87 0.91
N PHE A 21 0.73 -27.18 0.98
CA PHE A 21 -0.16 -27.13 -0.16
C PHE A 21 -0.33 -25.66 -0.57
N THR A 22 0.70 -25.09 -1.18
CA THR A 22 0.66 -23.77 -1.79
C THR A 22 0.00 -23.93 -3.16
N TYR A 23 -1.33 -24.04 -3.16
CA TYR A 23 -2.10 -24.11 -4.39
C TYR A 23 -1.83 -22.87 -5.25
N LYS A 24 -1.28 -23.08 -6.46
CA LYS A 24 -1.02 -22.00 -7.41
C LYS A 24 -2.19 -21.91 -8.38
N MET A 25 -2.99 -20.86 -8.24
CA MET A 25 -4.10 -20.60 -9.16
C MET A 25 -3.60 -20.40 -10.59
N SER A 26 -4.31 -21.00 -11.55
CA SER A 26 -4.09 -20.78 -12.98
C SER A 26 -4.51 -19.37 -13.41
N ALA A 27 -4.13 -18.95 -14.62
CA ALA A 27 -4.50 -17.63 -15.13
C ALA A 27 -6.03 -17.45 -15.23
N ASN A 28 -6.73 -18.47 -15.72
CA ASN A 28 -8.19 -18.46 -15.86
C ASN A 28 -8.87 -18.42 -14.48
N GLU A 29 -8.35 -19.17 -13.51
CA GLU A 29 -8.86 -19.12 -12.14
C GLU A 29 -8.66 -17.73 -11.52
N ILE A 30 -7.54 -17.06 -11.77
CA ILE A 30 -7.31 -15.69 -11.28
C ILE A 30 -8.31 -14.72 -11.91
N GLU A 31 -8.57 -14.84 -13.21
CA GLU A 31 -9.54 -14.00 -13.92
C GLU A 31 -10.95 -14.14 -13.33
N GLU A 32 -11.43 -15.38 -13.22
CA GLU A 32 -12.75 -15.68 -12.66
C GLU A 32 -12.85 -15.24 -11.19
N PHE A 33 -11.80 -15.48 -10.41
CA PHE A 33 -11.72 -15.06 -9.00
C PHE A 33 -11.86 -13.54 -8.83
N VAL A 34 -11.17 -12.76 -9.68
CA VAL A 34 -11.27 -11.30 -9.66
C VAL A 34 -12.69 -10.85 -10.02
N LYS A 35 -13.26 -11.39 -11.11
CA LYS A 35 -14.63 -11.04 -11.54
C LYS A 35 -15.67 -11.36 -10.47
N LEU A 36 -15.59 -12.54 -9.85
CA LEU A 36 -16.46 -12.95 -8.74
C LEU A 36 -16.30 -12.02 -7.54
N ARG A 37 -15.07 -11.66 -7.16
CA ARG A 37 -14.82 -10.79 -6.01
C ARG A 37 -15.40 -9.38 -6.19
N VAL A 38 -15.28 -8.81 -7.39
CA VAL A 38 -15.81 -7.47 -7.71
C VAL A 38 -17.33 -7.49 -7.78
N SER A 39 -17.90 -8.45 -8.51
CA SER A 39 -19.36 -8.57 -8.65
C SER A 39 -20.04 -8.85 -7.31
N ASN A 40 -19.39 -9.57 -6.41
CA ASN A 40 -19.89 -9.90 -5.08
C ASN A 40 -19.38 -8.97 -3.96
N HIS A 41 -19.01 -7.73 -4.27
CA HIS A 41 -18.47 -6.79 -3.28
C HIS A 41 -19.41 -6.56 -2.07
N TYR A 42 -20.73 -6.65 -2.26
CA TYR A 42 -21.74 -6.49 -1.20
C TYR A 42 -21.62 -7.54 -0.08
N LEU A 43 -21.06 -8.74 -0.36
CA LEU A 43 -20.80 -9.76 0.65
C LEU A 43 -19.65 -9.37 1.60
N PHE A 44 -18.80 -8.42 1.19
CA PHE A 44 -17.64 -7.95 1.93
C PHE A 44 -17.96 -6.67 2.72
N SER A 45 -19.05 -6.70 3.48
CA SER A 45 -19.61 -5.56 4.21
C SER A 45 -18.86 -5.18 5.50
N GLY A 46 -17.74 -5.82 5.82
CA GLY A 46 -16.93 -5.55 7.01
C GLY A 46 -17.52 -6.03 8.34
N ARG A 47 -18.74 -6.61 8.33
CA ARG A 47 -19.35 -7.24 9.51
C ARG A 47 -18.61 -8.52 9.92
N ARG A 48 -18.74 -8.94 11.19
CA ARG A 48 -18.05 -10.12 11.72
C ARG A 48 -18.34 -11.36 10.86
N ASN A 49 -17.30 -12.09 10.50
CA ASN A 49 -17.34 -13.31 9.70
C ASN A 49 -17.94 -13.20 8.27
N THR A 50 -18.42 -12.04 7.82
CA THR A 50 -19.03 -11.94 6.48
C THR A 50 -18.01 -12.13 5.36
N SER A 51 -16.80 -11.59 5.52
CA SER A 51 -15.71 -11.80 4.55
C SER A 51 -15.32 -13.28 4.45
N MET A 52 -15.30 -14.01 5.57
CA MET A 52 -15.03 -15.45 5.61
C MET A 52 -16.04 -16.21 4.76
N TRP A 53 -17.33 -15.94 4.95
CA TRP A 53 -18.40 -16.58 4.19
C TRP A 53 -18.40 -16.18 2.71
N ALA A 54 -18.10 -14.92 2.42
CA ALA A 54 -17.96 -14.43 1.05
C ALA A 54 -16.84 -15.16 0.29
N TRP A 55 -15.66 -15.30 0.92
CA TRP A 55 -14.55 -16.04 0.34
C TRP A 55 -14.86 -17.53 0.17
N ARG A 56 -15.53 -18.15 1.15
CA ARG A 56 -16.01 -19.53 1.05
C ARG A 56 -16.97 -19.72 -0.12
N ALA A 57 -17.90 -18.78 -0.33
CA ALA A 57 -18.84 -18.84 -1.44
C ALA A 57 -18.13 -18.76 -2.80
N ILE A 58 -17.18 -17.84 -2.96
CA ILE A 58 -16.37 -17.72 -4.18
C ILE A 58 -15.57 -19.01 -4.43
N LEU A 59 -14.91 -19.55 -3.41
CA LEU A 59 -14.14 -20.79 -3.53
C LEU A 59 -15.01 -21.99 -3.88
N LYS A 60 -16.20 -22.09 -3.30
CA LYS A 60 -17.16 -23.16 -3.61
C LYS A 60 -17.65 -23.06 -5.05
N HIS A 61 -17.93 -21.86 -5.54
CA HIS A 61 -18.36 -21.63 -6.93
C HIS A 61 -17.29 -22.10 -7.93
N MET A 62 -16.02 -21.82 -7.64
CA MET A 62 -14.89 -22.20 -8.49
C MET A 62 -14.41 -23.65 -8.29
N GLY A 63 -15.00 -24.42 -7.37
CA GLY A 63 -14.52 -25.77 -7.04
C GLY A 63 -13.15 -25.80 -6.33
N LEU A 64 -12.74 -24.69 -5.71
CA LEU A 64 -11.43 -24.52 -5.06
C LEU A 64 -11.47 -24.67 -3.54
N GLN A 65 -12.63 -24.99 -2.96
CA GLN A 65 -12.84 -25.08 -1.51
C GLN A 65 -11.99 -26.16 -0.80
N HIS A 66 -11.54 -27.17 -1.54
CA HIS A 66 -10.64 -28.23 -1.06
C HIS A 66 -9.17 -27.97 -1.37
N LYS A 67 -8.86 -26.93 -2.14
CA LYS A 67 -7.50 -26.60 -2.56
C LYS A 67 -6.97 -25.35 -1.86
N MET A 68 -7.86 -24.43 -1.52
CA MET A 68 -7.52 -23.14 -0.92
C MET A 68 -8.54 -22.79 0.17
N THR A 69 -8.04 -22.32 1.31
CA THR A 69 -8.85 -21.80 2.41
C THR A 69 -9.31 -20.38 2.14
N HIS A 70 -10.39 -19.94 2.82
CA HIS A 70 -10.87 -18.56 2.76
C HIS A 70 -9.78 -17.53 3.14
N SER A 71 -8.90 -17.85 4.10
CA SER A 71 -7.79 -16.97 4.51
C SER A 71 -6.76 -16.84 3.40
N GLN A 72 -6.41 -17.94 2.72
CA GLN A 72 -5.51 -17.94 1.56
C GLN A 72 -6.11 -17.16 0.39
N ALA A 73 -7.43 -17.31 0.13
CA ALA A 73 -8.15 -16.53 -0.88
C ALA A 73 -8.09 -15.02 -0.59
N SER A 74 -8.34 -14.63 0.66
CA SER A 74 -8.22 -13.24 1.09
C SER A 74 -6.80 -12.72 0.87
N LYS A 75 -5.78 -13.49 1.27
CA LYS A 75 -4.38 -13.11 1.09
C LYS A 75 -4.01 -12.98 -0.39
N LYS A 76 -4.52 -13.87 -1.24
CA LYS A 76 -4.33 -13.81 -2.70
C LYS A 76 -4.88 -12.50 -3.27
N TRP A 77 -6.10 -12.11 -2.89
CA TRP A 77 -6.70 -10.85 -3.31
C TRP A 77 -5.89 -9.62 -2.85
N GLU A 78 -5.45 -9.59 -1.59
CA GLU A 78 -4.61 -8.50 -1.09
C GLU A 78 -3.27 -8.42 -1.83
N ASN A 79 -2.64 -9.57 -2.12
CA ASN A 79 -1.40 -9.61 -2.90
C ASN A 79 -1.58 -9.10 -4.33
N LEU A 80 -2.70 -9.43 -4.98
CA LEU A 80 -3.03 -8.91 -6.31
C LEU A 80 -3.22 -7.38 -6.27
N LYS A 81 -4.00 -6.86 -5.32
CA LYS A 81 -4.19 -5.41 -5.15
C LYS A 81 -2.89 -4.67 -4.85
N LYS A 82 -2.04 -5.24 -3.99
CA LYS A 82 -0.74 -4.64 -3.66
C LYS A 82 0.11 -4.47 -4.91
N ARG A 83 0.28 -5.56 -5.68
CA ARG A 83 1.05 -5.51 -6.93
C ARG A 83 0.45 -4.55 -7.96
N TYR A 84 -0.87 -4.47 -8.07
CA TYR A 84 -1.54 -3.47 -8.89
C TYR A 84 -1.19 -2.03 -8.46
N LYS A 85 -1.29 -1.72 -7.16
CA LYS A 85 -0.96 -0.39 -6.62
C LYS A 85 0.50 0.00 -6.89
N ASP A 86 1.42 -0.93 -6.67
CA ASP A 86 2.85 -0.71 -6.91
C ASP A 86 3.15 -0.40 -8.38
N LEU A 87 2.37 -0.98 -9.31
CA LEU A 87 2.49 -0.71 -10.75
C LEU A 87 1.77 0.56 -11.19
N LYS A 88 0.64 0.92 -10.56
CA LYS A 88 -0.16 2.11 -10.90
C LYS A 88 0.50 3.40 -10.38
N ASN A 89 1.10 3.33 -9.19
CA ASN A 89 1.72 4.46 -8.49
C ASN A 89 3.18 4.11 -8.12
N PRO A 90 4.11 4.15 -9.09
CA PRO A 90 5.50 3.84 -8.81
C PRO A 90 6.13 4.89 -7.88
N PRO A 91 7.11 4.52 -7.03
CA PRO A 91 7.93 5.47 -6.28
C PRO A 91 8.66 6.43 -7.23
N ASP A 92 8.86 7.67 -6.79
CA ASP A 92 9.48 8.73 -7.59
C ASP A 92 10.80 8.26 -8.22
N GLY A 93 10.88 8.37 -9.56
CA GLY A 93 12.06 8.00 -10.35
C GLY A 93 12.10 6.58 -10.92
N VAL A 94 11.16 5.70 -10.57
CA VAL A 94 11.12 4.32 -11.12
C VAL A 94 10.15 4.24 -12.31
N LYS A 95 10.67 3.98 -13.51
CA LYS A 95 9.84 3.61 -14.67
C LYS A 95 9.37 2.18 -14.48
N VAL A 96 8.07 2.02 -14.24
CA VAL A 96 7.43 0.71 -14.15
C VAL A 96 6.68 0.44 -15.45
N PHE A 97 6.67 -0.82 -15.90
CA PHE A 97 5.98 -1.25 -17.11
C PHE A 97 4.76 -2.12 -16.73
N PRO A 98 3.57 -1.52 -16.58
CA PRO A 98 2.36 -2.25 -16.22
C PRO A 98 2.04 -3.45 -17.12
N GLU A 99 2.41 -3.36 -18.40
CA GLU A 99 2.24 -4.39 -19.44
C GLU A 99 3.00 -5.70 -19.15
N THR A 100 4.02 -5.66 -18.29
CA THR A 100 4.79 -6.86 -17.91
C THR A 100 3.97 -7.80 -17.01
N TRP A 101 2.89 -7.31 -16.40
CA TRP A 101 2.05 -8.11 -15.52
C TRP A 101 0.70 -8.42 -16.17
N PRO A 102 0.41 -9.70 -16.49
CA PRO A 102 -0.77 -10.07 -17.29
C PRO A 102 -2.12 -9.76 -16.62
N TYR A 103 -2.13 -9.48 -15.31
CA TYR A 103 -3.35 -9.16 -14.56
C TYR A 103 -3.52 -7.66 -14.30
N PHE A 104 -2.65 -6.79 -14.83
CA PHE A 104 -2.74 -5.35 -14.62
C PHE A 104 -4.07 -4.80 -15.14
N ASN A 105 -4.38 -4.99 -16.42
CA ASN A 105 -5.63 -4.51 -17.03
C ASN A 105 -6.87 -5.13 -16.36
N LEU A 106 -6.80 -6.42 -16.01
CA LEU A 106 -7.87 -7.11 -15.29
C LEU A 106 -8.17 -6.43 -13.93
N LEU A 107 -7.13 -6.05 -13.19
CA LEU A 107 -7.30 -5.36 -11.91
C LEU A 107 -7.66 -3.89 -12.08
N ASP A 108 -7.16 -3.22 -13.13
CA ASP A 108 -7.53 -1.85 -13.47
C ASP A 108 -9.05 -1.77 -13.75
N ASP A 109 -9.57 -2.67 -14.59
CA ASP A 109 -11.00 -2.79 -14.88
C ASP A 109 -11.84 -3.17 -13.65
N ALA A 110 -11.28 -4.02 -12.77
CA ALA A 110 -11.89 -4.39 -11.50
C ALA A 110 -12.04 -3.19 -10.55
N MET A 111 -11.01 -2.34 -10.47
CA MET A 111 -10.94 -1.21 -9.55
C MET A 111 -11.70 0.01 -10.08
N GLU A 112 -11.74 0.20 -11.40
CA GLU A 112 -12.51 1.26 -12.07
C GLU A 112 -13.99 0.88 -12.24
N GLY A 113 -14.38 -0.33 -11.79
CA GLY A 113 -15.77 -0.78 -11.72
C GLY A 113 -16.35 -1.30 -13.03
N ARG A 114 -15.54 -1.43 -14.09
CA ARG A 114 -15.95 -1.94 -15.40
C ARG A 114 -16.35 -3.42 -15.36
N LEU A 115 -15.88 -4.19 -14.39
CA LEU A 115 -16.22 -5.60 -14.20
C LEU A 115 -17.44 -5.86 -13.30
N LYS A 116 -18.20 -4.81 -12.94
CA LYS A 116 -19.38 -4.95 -12.08
C LYS A 116 -20.50 -5.67 -12.85
N GLY A 117 -20.84 -6.89 -12.42
CA GLY A 117 -21.85 -7.72 -13.08
C GLY A 117 -21.28 -8.71 -14.09
N SER A 118 -19.95 -8.80 -14.23
CA SER A 118 -19.30 -9.79 -15.10
C SER A 118 -19.28 -11.21 -14.55
N ALA A 119 -19.84 -11.44 -13.36
CA ALA A 119 -19.91 -12.75 -12.71
C ALA A 119 -21.21 -12.89 -11.88
N PRO A 120 -21.67 -14.13 -11.63
CA PRO A 120 -22.91 -14.38 -10.90
C PRO A 120 -22.86 -13.85 -9.45
N ILE A 121 -24.03 -13.40 -9.00
CA ILE A 121 -24.29 -12.93 -7.63
C ILE A 121 -24.46 -14.16 -6.72
N LEU A 122 -23.51 -14.36 -5.81
CA LEU A 122 -23.43 -15.51 -4.92
C LEU A 122 -24.18 -15.25 -3.61
N LYS A 123 -24.82 -16.29 -3.07
CA LYS A 123 -25.39 -16.27 -1.72
C LYS A 123 -24.38 -16.90 -0.76
N ALA A 124 -23.89 -16.12 0.21
CA ALA A 124 -23.04 -16.64 1.26
C ALA A 124 -23.91 -17.27 2.36
N LEU A 125 -24.03 -18.60 2.37
CA LEU A 125 -24.72 -19.34 3.43
C LEU A 125 -23.72 -19.89 4.46
N PRO A 126 -24.05 -19.88 5.76
CA PRO A 126 -23.23 -20.47 6.79
C PRO A 126 -23.31 -22.02 6.77
N THR A 127 -22.70 -22.65 5.77
CA THR A 127 -22.61 -24.11 5.66
C THR A 127 -21.18 -24.56 5.94
N ASN A 128 -21.00 -25.41 6.97
CA ASN A 128 -19.68 -25.89 7.42
C ASN A 128 -19.23 -27.22 6.77
N GLY A 129 -20.12 -27.94 6.06
CA GLY A 129 -19.87 -29.33 5.64
C GLY A 129 -18.93 -29.54 4.45
N ASP A 130 -18.71 -28.52 3.61
CA ASP A 130 -18.09 -28.71 2.28
C ASP A 130 -16.63 -28.23 2.17
N PHE A 131 -15.97 -27.89 3.29
CA PHE A 131 -14.66 -27.22 3.28
C PHE A 131 -13.55 -28.06 3.93
N LEU A 132 -12.28 -27.75 3.59
CA LEU A 132 -11.10 -28.41 4.19
C LEU A 132 -11.20 -28.53 5.72
N PRO A 133 -10.92 -29.71 6.31
CA PRO A 133 -10.82 -29.87 7.75
C PRO A 133 -9.76 -28.94 8.33
N ILE A 134 -10.13 -28.16 9.35
CA ILE A 134 -9.17 -27.35 10.10
C ILE A 134 -8.30 -28.31 10.91
N TYR A 135 -7.10 -28.64 10.42
CA TYR A 135 -6.13 -29.39 11.20
C TYR A 135 -5.69 -28.56 12.41
N LYS A 136 -6.13 -28.97 13.60
CA LYS A 136 -5.55 -28.53 14.88
C LYS A 136 -4.44 -29.53 15.26
N PRO A 137 -3.21 -29.08 15.59
CA PRO A 137 -2.11 -30.01 15.88
C PRO A 137 -2.38 -30.79 17.18
N LYS A 138 -2.44 -32.12 17.09
CA LYS A 138 -2.48 -33.05 18.24
C LYS A 138 -1.13 -33.04 18.96
N LYS A 139 -1.07 -32.56 20.20
CA LYS A 139 0.10 -32.70 21.06
C LYS A 139 0.11 -34.08 21.73
N ARG A 140 1.23 -34.79 21.57
CA ARG A 140 1.53 -36.09 22.18
C ARG A 140 1.56 -35.93 23.71
N LYS A 141 0.85 -36.79 24.44
CA LYS A 141 0.97 -36.90 25.90
C LYS A 141 2.32 -37.56 26.20
N ALA A 142 3.22 -36.85 26.86
CA ALA A 142 4.37 -37.44 27.52
C ALA A 142 3.90 -37.91 28.90
N SER A 143 3.96 -39.22 29.13
CA SER A 143 3.78 -39.84 30.44
C SER A 143 4.96 -39.44 31.33
N MET A 144 4.68 -38.91 32.52
CA MET A 144 5.68 -38.79 33.58
C MET A 144 5.04 -39.31 34.86
N VAL A 145 5.52 -40.50 35.24
CA VAL A 145 5.28 -41.20 36.50
C VAL A 145 5.77 -40.34 37.65
N ILE A 146 4.93 -40.12 38.67
CA ILE A 146 5.38 -39.65 39.98
C ILE A 146 4.74 -40.54 41.05
N ASN A 147 5.62 -41.20 41.79
CA ASN A 147 5.34 -42.12 42.88
C ASN A 147 4.76 -41.40 44.11
N SER A 148 3.92 -42.14 44.84
CA SER A 148 3.52 -41.90 46.23
C SER A 148 4.73 -41.88 47.18
N PRO A 149 4.61 -41.31 48.40
CA PRO A 149 4.66 -42.21 49.56
C PRO A 149 3.69 -41.90 50.70
N VAL A 150 3.22 -42.98 51.32
CA VAL A 150 2.64 -43.09 52.68
C VAL A 150 3.76 -43.02 53.74
N PRO A 151 3.44 -42.65 55.00
CA PRO A 151 3.85 -43.53 56.09
C PRO A 151 2.80 -43.73 57.19
N SER A 152 2.88 -44.94 57.78
CA SER A 152 2.01 -45.54 58.80
C SER A 152 2.35 -45.18 60.26
N LEU A 153 1.37 -45.50 61.13
CA LEU A 153 1.47 -46.21 62.44
C LEU A 153 1.74 -45.47 63.77
N ALA A 154 0.87 -45.83 64.74
CA ALA A 154 1.00 -45.99 66.21
C ALA A 154 -0.06 -45.15 66.97
N GLY A 155 -0.84 -45.61 67.96
CA GLY A 155 -0.98 -46.86 68.73
C GLY A 155 -2.22 -46.70 69.66
N GLY A 156 -2.73 -47.79 70.25
CA GLY A 156 -4.02 -47.89 70.99
C GLY A 156 -4.10 -47.17 72.37
N PRO A 157 -5.00 -47.55 73.33
CA PRO A 157 -5.69 -48.85 73.46
C PRO A 157 -7.18 -48.84 73.94
N GLU A 158 -7.76 -50.06 73.95
CA GLU A 158 -8.80 -50.62 74.85
C GLU A 158 -10.24 -50.06 74.91
N ILE A 159 -11.22 -50.94 74.62
CA ILE A 159 -12.27 -51.42 75.55
C ILE A 159 -13.02 -52.58 74.86
N GLU A 160 -12.99 -53.75 75.50
CA GLU A 160 -13.78 -54.94 75.16
C GLU A 160 -15.25 -54.75 75.57
N VAL A 161 -16.20 -55.13 74.71
CA VAL A 161 -17.49 -55.72 75.13
C VAL A 161 -17.96 -56.69 74.04
N SER A 162 -17.98 -57.99 74.38
CA SER A 162 -18.64 -59.05 73.61
C SER A 162 -20.16 -59.00 73.83
N LEU A 163 -20.96 -59.26 72.79
CA LEU A 163 -22.28 -59.88 72.91
C LEU A 163 -22.69 -60.51 71.57
N ASN A 164 -22.89 -61.82 71.61
CA ASN A 164 -23.34 -62.71 70.55
C ASN A 164 -24.72 -62.30 69.98
N GLY A 165 -25.01 -62.71 68.74
CA GLY A 165 -26.37 -62.75 68.23
C GLY A 165 -26.47 -62.96 66.73
N ASP A 166 -26.41 -64.24 66.36
CA ASP A 166 -27.15 -64.88 65.27
C ASP A 166 -26.85 -64.49 63.80
N GLU A 167 -26.30 -65.50 63.12
CA GLU A 167 -26.31 -65.70 61.68
C GLU A 167 -27.77 -65.75 61.20
N ASP A 168 -28.16 -64.82 60.33
CA ASP A 168 -29.26 -65.02 59.39
C ASP A 168 -28.86 -64.39 58.05
N GLU A 169 -29.29 -65.10 57.03
CA GLU A 169 -28.73 -65.14 55.69
C GLU A 169 -28.83 -63.83 54.90
N GLU A 170 -27.88 -63.74 53.98
CA GLU A 170 -27.85 -62.85 52.83
C GLU A 170 -29.21 -62.76 52.12
N GLU A 171 -29.67 -61.55 51.84
CA GLU A 171 -30.15 -61.11 50.53
C GLU A 171 -30.73 -59.69 50.68
N ALA A 172 -30.11 -58.72 50.00
CA ALA A 172 -30.59 -57.36 49.67
C ALA A 172 -29.63 -56.22 50.06
N GLN A 173 -28.35 -56.30 49.70
CA GLN A 173 -27.45 -55.13 49.71
C GLN A 173 -26.46 -55.12 48.53
N ASP A 174 -26.93 -55.36 47.30
CA ASP A 174 -26.07 -55.18 46.10
C ASP A 174 -26.49 -53.98 45.22
N GLU A 175 -27.71 -53.47 45.37
CA GLU A 175 -28.20 -52.35 44.52
C GLU A 175 -27.83 -50.96 45.06
N GLY A 176 -27.52 -50.82 46.35
CA GLY A 176 -27.17 -49.52 46.96
C GLY A 176 -25.71 -49.10 46.74
N SER A 177 -24.80 -50.07 46.60
CA SER A 177 -23.36 -49.82 46.38
C SER A 177 -23.10 -49.33 44.97
N GLN A 178 -23.77 -49.91 43.97
CA GLN A 178 -23.64 -49.50 42.56
C GLN A 178 -24.20 -48.09 42.31
N GLY A 179 -25.28 -47.68 43.01
CA GLY A 179 -25.85 -46.33 42.90
C GLY A 179 -24.95 -45.22 43.48
N MET A 180 -24.20 -45.51 44.55
CA MET A 180 -23.22 -44.57 45.12
C MET A 180 -21.95 -44.46 44.26
N ASP A 181 -21.48 -45.55 43.66
CA ASP A 181 -20.36 -45.51 42.71
C ASP A 181 -20.74 -44.73 41.45
N HIS A 182 -21.94 -44.93 40.90
CA HIS A 182 -22.37 -44.22 39.70
C HIS A 182 -22.53 -42.71 39.92
N THR A 183 -23.01 -42.30 41.10
CA THR A 183 -23.11 -40.89 41.49
C THR A 183 -21.75 -40.26 41.80
N MET A 184 -20.80 -41.02 42.35
CA MET A 184 -19.40 -40.57 42.52
C MET A 184 -18.71 -40.36 41.17
N GLU A 185 -18.88 -41.29 40.22
CA GLU A 185 -18.37 -41.14 38.84
C GLU A 185 -18.98 -39.94 38.12
N GLU A 186 -20.27 -39.67 38.31
CA GLU A 186 -20.94 -38.50 37.73
C GLU A 186 -20.36 -37.19 38.29
N MET A 187 -20.14 -37.10 39.61
CA MET A 187 -19.50 -35.94 40.23
C MET A 187 -18.04 -35.76 39.78
N GLU A 188 -17.30 -36.85 39.60
CA GLU A 188 -15.93 -36.80 39.04
C GLU A 188 -15.94 -36.35 37.58
N HIS A 189 -16.91 -36.81 36.78
CA HIS A 189 -17.10 -36.35 35.41
C HIS A 189 -17.38 -34.85 35.37
N ASP A 190 -18.30 -34.36 36.20
CA ASP A 190 -18.63 -32.94 36.32
C ASP A 190 -17.44 -32.10 36.80
N ARG A 191 -16.63 -32.62 37.72
CA ARG A 191 -15.41 -31.93 38.14
C ARG A 191 -14.41 -31.80 36.98
N ASN A 192 -14.25 -32.87 36.20
CA ASN A 192 -13.37 -32.91 35.05
C ASN A 192 -13.85 -32.00 33.89
N THR A 193 -15.17 -31.87 33.69
CA THR A 193 -15.74 -30.93 32.70
C THR A 193 -15.48 -29.49 33.12
N MET A 194 -15.76 -29.14 34.38
CA MET A 194 -15.50 -27.81 34.94
C MET A 194 -14.01 -27.42 34.89
N ASP A 195 -13.10 -28.36 35.19
CA ASP A 195 -11.66 -28.12 35.06
C ASP A 195 -11.23 -27.94 33.61
N SER A 196 -11.82 -28.70 32.68
CA SER A 196 -11.58 -28.55 31.24
C SER A 196 -12.05 -27.18 30.73
N GLU A 197 -13.22 -26.72 31.16
CA GLU A 197 -13.76 -25.38 30.86
C GLU A 197 -12.89 -24.27 31.44
N ARG A 198 -12.44 -24.39 32.70
CA ARG A 198 -11.52 -23.44 33.33
C ARG A 198 -10.22 -23.32 32.51
N GLN A 199 -9.65 -24.45 32.08
CA GLN A 199 -8.46 -24.42 31.23
C GLN A 199 -8.74 -23.82 29.84
N ALA A 200 -9.94 -24.03 29.27
CA ALA A 200 -10.33 -23.41 28.00
C ALA A 200 -10.40 -21.88 28.12
N MET A 201 -11.06 -21.36 29.16
CA MET A 201 -11.12 -19.92 29.44
C MET A 201 -9.72 -19.32 29.68
N GLU A 202 -8.85 -20.03 30.39
CA GLU A 202 -7.50 -19.54 30.63
C GLU A 202 -6.66 -19.49 29.34
N ARG A 203 -6.88 -20.42 28.40
CA ARG A 203 -6.28 -20.36 27.06
C ARG A 203 -6.83 -19.19 26.25
N GLU A 204 -8.13 -18.95 26.30
CA GLU A 204 -8.76 -17.81 25.63
C GLU A 204 -8.22 -16.47 26.16
N LYS A 205 -8.12 -16.31 27.49
CA LYS A 205 -7.53 -15.12 28.12
C LYS A 205 -6.10 -14.86 27.62
N ARG A 206 -5.28 -15.91 27.48
CA ARG A 206 -3.92 -15.79 26.93
C ARG A 206 -3.92 -15.37 25.45
N VAL A 207 -4.92 -15.76 24.66
CA VAL A 207 -5.06 -15.33 23.26
C VAL A 207 -5.43 -13.85 23.21
N ILE A 208 -6.43 -13.43 23.99
CA ILE A 208 -6.87 -12.03 24.06
C ILE A 208 -5.71 -11.11 24.50
N GLU A 209 -4.93 -11.52 25.49
CA GLU A 209 -3.77 -10.72 25.95
C GLU A 209 -2.72 -10.55 24.84
N ARG A 210 -2.46 -11.61 24.04
CA ARG A 210 -1.57 -11.51 22.88
C ARG A 210 -2.12 -10.59 21.81
N GLU A 211 -3.41 -10.68 21.50
CA GLU A 211 -4.06 -9.78 20.54
C GLU A 211 -3.99 -8.32 20.99
N ARG A 212 -4.21 -8.05 22.28
CA ARG A 212 -4.06 -6.72 22.87
C ARG A 212 -2.65 -6.17 22.67
N LEU A 213 -1.62 -6.98 22.89
CA LEU A 213 -0.21 -6.57 22.70
C LEU A 213 0.10 -6.29 21.23
N VAL A 214 -0.46 -7.07 20.30
CA VAL A 214 -0.33 -6.82 18.86
C VAL A 214 -0.96 -5.47 18.49
N LEU A 215 -2.20 -5.22 18.94
CA LEU A 215 -2.89 -3.96 18.69
C LEU A 215 -2.15 -2.75 19.29
N GLN A 216 -1.53 -2.92 20.46
CA GLN A 216 -0.71 -1.87 21.07
C GLN A 216 0.53 -1.56 20.22
N ARG A 217 1.18 -2.57 19.64
CA ARG A 217 2.31 -2.38 18.73
C ARG A 217 1.88 -1.71 17.44
N GLU A 218 0.76 -2.13 16.85
CA GLU A 218 0.18 -1.50 15.65
C GLU A 218 -0.15 -0.04 15.89
N ARG A 219 -0.77 0.31 17.02
CA ARG A 219 -1.00 1.70 17.43
C ARG A 219 0.30 2.50 17.50
N ALA A 220 1.34 1.95 18.13
CA ALA A 220 2.63 2.63 18.22
C ALA A 220 3.33 2.80 16.86
N VAL A 221 3.04 1.94 15.88
CA VAL A 221 3.53 2.14 14.50
C VAL A 221 2.76 3.28 13.84
N LEU A 222 1.43 3.27 13.93
CA LEU A 222 0.57 4.33 13.39
C LEU A 222 0.92 5.70 13.97
N ASP A 223 1.18 5.80 15.28
CA ASP A 223 1.57 7.06 15.93
C ASP A 223 2.90 7.59 15.36
N ARG A 224 3.84 6.70 15.02
CA ARG A 224 5.10 7.10 14.36
C ARG A 224 4.88 7.56 12.91
N GLU A 225 4.00 6.88 12.18
CA GLU A 225 3.62 7.26 10.82
C GLU A 225 2.94 8.64 10.80
N VAL A 226 2.00 8.89 11.72
CA VAL A 226 1.37 10.21 11.87
C VAL A 226 2.41 11.29 12.16
N ALA A 227 3.33 11.05 13.10
CA ALA A 227 4.40 12.00 13.39
C ALA A 227 5.35 12.23 12.20
N ALA A 228 5.58 11.22 11.34
CA ALA A 228 6.34 11.39 10.11
C ALA A 228 5.61 12.27 9.10
N LEU A 229 4.32 11.99 8.86
CA LEU A 229 3.48 12.79 7.97
C LEU A 229 3.36 14.25 8.43
N ASP A 230 3.30 14.51 9.73
CA ASP A 230 3.29 15.88 10.27
C ASP A 230 4.62 16.62 9.95
N ARG A 231 5.77 15.94 10.04
CA ARG A 231 7.06 16.55 9.66
C ARG A 231 7.11 16.86 8.16
N ASP A 232 6.65 15.93 7.33
CA ASP A 232 6.62 16.08 5.88
C ASP A 232 5.69 17.23 5.47
N ARG A 233 4.51 17.33 6.10
CA ARG A 233 3.59 18.45 5.89
C ARG A 233 4.25 19.78 6.18
N VAL A 234 4.93 19.92 7.31
CA VAL A 234 5.61 21.18 7.66
C VAL A 234 6.78 21.46 6.69
N SER A 235 7.47 20.42 6.19
CA SER A 235 8.49 20.58 5.14
C SER A 235 7.90 21.13 3.85
N LEU A 236 6.80 20.55 3.38
CA LEU A 236 6.10 20.99 2.17
C LEU A 236 5.55 22.42 2.30
N GLU A 237 5.04 22.81 3.47
CA GLU A 237 4.61 24.18 3.72
C GLU A 237 5.77 25.19 3.60
N ARG A 238 6.99 24.82 4.03
CA ARG A 238 8.18 25.67 3.84
C ARG A 238 8.60 25.76 2.38
N GLU A 239 8.62 24.65 1.66
CA GLU A 239 8.94 24.60 0.23
C GLU A 239 7.93 25.42 -0.60
N ARG A 240 6.64 25.32 -0.27
CA ARG A 240 5.62 26.15 -0.91
C ARG A 240 5.90 27.64 -0.71
N ALA A 241 6.31 28.03 0.50
CA ALA A 241 6.66 29.43 0.79
C ALA A 241 7.93 29.87 0.04
N THR A 242 8.92 29.00 -0.18
CA THR A 242 10.11 29.36 -0.98
C THR A 242 9.75 29.55 -2.45
N ILE A 243 8.97 28.63 -3.03
CA ILE A 243 8.48 28.73 -4.40
C ILE A 243 7.65 30.01 -4.61
N GLU A 244 6.81 30.38 -3.64
CA GLU A 244 6.02 31.60 -3.71
C GLU A 244 6.89 32.87 -3.74
N ARG A 245 7.97 32.91 -2.94
CA ARG A 245 8.94 34.01 -2.98
C ARG A 245 9.69 34.08 -4.31
N GLU A 246 10.14 32.94 -4.83
CA GLU A 246 10.82 32.86 -6.13
C GLU A 246 9.90 33.33 -7.26
N LYS A 247 8.64 32.88 -7.26
CA LYS A 247 7.63 33.32 -8.24
C LYS A 247 7.44 34.84 -8.20
N ALA A 248 7.35 35.44 -7.02
CA ALA A 248 7.28 36.88 -6.87
C ALA A 248 8.57 37.58 -7.35
N GLY A 249 9.74 36.96 -7.18
CA GLY A 249 11.01 37.43 -7.76
C GLY A 249 10.96 37.48 -9.29
N MET A 250 10.59 36.35 -9.90
CA MET A 250 10.47 36.22 -11.37
C MET A 250 9.45 37.19 -11.97
N GLU A 251 8.35 37.48 -11.27
CA GLU A 251 7.36 38.47 -11.70
C GLU A 251 7.96 39.88 -11.73
N ARG A 252 8.75 40.27 -10.73
CA ARG A 252 9.45 41.56 -10.71
C ARG A 252 10.48 41.67 -11.84
N GLU A 253 11.24 40.61 -12.08
CA GLU A 253 12.21 40.56 -13.20
C GLU A 253 11.52 40.72 -14.55
N ARG A 254 10.40 40.01 -14.77
CA ARG A 254 9.61 40.17 -16.01
C ARG A 254 9.14 41.61 -16.19
N ALA A 255 8.66 42.25 -15.14
CA ALA A 255 8.24 43.65 -15.19
C ALA A 255 9.41 44.62 -15.44
N MET A 256 10.63 44.30 -14.98
CA MET A 256 11.82 45.09 -15.29
C MET A 256 12.19 44.96 -16.77
N VAL A 257 12.24 43.72 -17.28
CA VAL A 257 12.54 43.44 -18.70
C VAL A 257 11.53 44.10 -19.63
N GLU A 258 10.25 44.15 -19.26
CA GLU A 258 9.22 44.86 -20.02
C GLU A 258 9.49 46.36 -20.09
N ARG A 259 9.83 47.00 -18.96
CA ARG A 259 10.21 48.43 -18.93
C ARG A 259 11.46 48.71 -19.78
N ASP A 260 12.45 47.82 -19.74
CA ASP A 260 13.67 47.96 -20.55
C ASP A 260 13.35 47.84 -22.05
N ARG A 261 12.48 46.91 -22.44
CA ARG A 261 11.99 46.81 -23.82
C ARG A 261 11.28 48.09 -24.28
N ASP A 262 10.46 48.69 -23.42
CA ASP A 262 9.79 49.95 -23.72
C ASP A 262 10.78 51.13 -23.80
N ALA A 263 11.81 51.15 -22.97
CA ALA A 263 12.90 52.13 -23.05
C ALA A 263 13.66 52.03 -24.37
N VAL A 264 14.11 50.82 -24.73
CA VAL A 264 14.79 50.56 -26.02
C VAL A 264 13.90 50.93 -27.20
N SER A 265 12.60 50.63 -27.13
CA SER A 265 11.65 50.99 -28.19
C SER A 265 11.54 52.52 -28.37
N ARG A 266 11.54 53.28 -27.27
CA ARG A 266 11.55 54.75 -27.31
C ARG A 266 12.85 55.31 -27.86
N GLU A 267 14.00 54.77 -27.47
CA GLU A 267 15.31 55.17 -27.99
C GLU A 267 15.42 54.91 -29.49
N ARG A 268 14.94 53.76 -29.97
CA ARG A 268 14.89 53.44 -31.40
C ARG A 268 14.08 54.49 -32.19
N LEU A 269 12.91 54.87 -31.67
CA LEU A 269 12.09 55.92 -32.28
C LEU A 269 12.74 57.32 -32.18
N ALA A 270 13.54 57.60 -31.15
CA ALA A 270 14.27 58.86 -31.03
C ALA A 270 15.40 58.93 -32.07
N LEU A 271 16.17 57.86 -32.21
CA LEU A 271 17.23 57.73 -33.22
C LEU A 271 16.68 57.83 -34.64
N GLU A 272 15.51 57.24 -34.92
CA GLU A 272 14.86 57.38 -36.22
C GLU A 272 14.50 58.83 -36.55
N ARG A 273 13.99 59.58 -35.57
CA ARG A 273 13.71 61.02 -35.73
C ARG A 273 14.98 61.85 -35.91
N GLU A 274 16.04 61.53 -35.17
CA GLU A 274 17.33 62.21 -35.31
C GLU A 274 17.94 61.95 -36.69
N LYS A 275 17.91 60.69 -37.15
CA LYS A 275 18.35 60.31 -38.49
C LYS A 275 17.60 61.09 -39.57
N ALA A 276 16.27 61.18 -39.47
CA ALA A 276 15.46 61.96 -40.41
C ALA A 276 15.76 63.47 -40.37
N ARG A 277 16.17 64.02 -39.21
CA ARG A 277 16.62 65.42 -39.11
C ARG A 277 17.98 65.62 -39.76
N LEU A 278 18.92 64.72 -39.52
CA LEU A 278 20.26 64.76 -40.11
C LEU A 278 20.19 64.64 -41.64
N GLU A 279 19.33 63.78 -42.16
CA GLU A 279 19.08 63.63 -43.61
C GLU A 279 18.60 64.96 -44.22
N LYS A 280 17.61 65.63 -43.62
CA LYS A 280 17.14 66.95 -44.07
C LYS A 280 18.22 68.04 -43.98
N VAL A 281 19.06 68.02 -42.94
CA VAL A 281 20.17 68.97 -42.81
C VAL A 281 21.19 68.71 -43.92
N LYS A 282 21.51 67.45 -44.19
CA LYS A 282 22.42 67.04 -45.26
C LYS A 282 21.91 67.51 -46.63
N GLU A 283 20.65 67.24 -46.95
CA GLU A 283 20.00 67.72 -48.19
C GLU A 283 20.13 69.25 -48.33
N ARG A 284 19.79 70.01 -47.28
CA ARG A 284 19.94 71.48 -47.28
C ARG A 284 21.39 71.94 -47.47
N THR A 285 22.36 71.27 -46.85
CA THR A 285 23.77 71.63 -47.04
C THR A 285 24.24 71.33 -48.46
N GLU A 286 23.79 70.22 -49.06
CA GLU A 286 24.09 69.89 -50.45
C GLU A 286 23.49 70.94 -51.40
N GLU A 287 22.22 71.31 -51.21
CA GLU A 287 21.56 72.40 -51.96
C GLU A 287 22.32 73.72 -51.88
N VAL A 288 22.69 74.16 -50.66
CA VAL A 288 23.45 75.41 -50.46
C VAL A 288 24.83 75.35 -51.11
N THR A 289 25.53 74.21 -51.04
CA THR A 289 26.84 74.06 -51.70
C THR A 289 26.71 74.08 -53.22
N GLU A 290 25.67 73.46 -53.77
CA GLU A 290 25.39 73.51 -55.20
C GLU A 290 25.05 74.93 -55.65
N GLU A 291 24.15 75.64 -54.94
CA GLU A 291 23.79 77.02 -55.24
C GLU A 291 25.00 77.94 -55.15
N SER A 292 25.82 77.82 -54.10
CA SER A 292 27.06 78.59 -53.98
C SER A 292 28.03 78.30 -55.12
N SER A 293 28.18 77.05 -55.54
CA SER A 293 29.03 76.69 -56.68
C SER A 293 28.51 77.27 -58.01
N LYS A 294 27.18 77.29 -58.22
CA LYS A 294 26.53 77.86 -59.41
C LYS A 294 26.69 79.38 -59.45
N VAL A 295 26.48 80.08 -58.33
CA VAL A 295 26.68 81.54 -58.22
C VAL A 295 28.13 81.92 -58.48
N ASN A 296 29.08 81.25 -57.83
CA ASN A 296 30.51 81.48 -58.07
C ASN A 296 30.90 81.24 -59.53
N HIS A 297 30.33 80.22 -60.17
CA HIS A 297 30.57 79.95 -61.59
C HIS A 297 29.99 81.04 -62.50
N ALA A 298 28.75 81.49 -62.23
CA ALA A 298 28.11 82.58 -62.95
C ALA A 298 28.90 83.89 -62.84
N ASP A 299 29.35 84.25 -61.63
CA ASP A 299 30.18 85.45 -61.40
C ASP A 299 31.50 85.40 -62.16
N VAL A 300 32.14 84.22 -62.26
CA VAL A 300 33.37 84.05 -63.05
C VAL A 300 33.11 84.24 -64.54
N LEU A 301 31.98 83.76 -65.07
CA LEU A 301 31.60 83.95 -66.47
C LEU A 301 31.29 85.42 -66.77
N ASP A 302 30.50 86.10 -65.94
CA ASP A 302 30.20 87.54 -66.09
C ASP A 302 31.48 88.38 -66.05
N ARG A 303 32.40 88.09 -65.12
CA ARG A 303 33.69 88.78 -65.06
C ARG A 303 34.55 88.57 -66.30
N LYS A 304 34.55 87.36 -66.88
CA LYS A 304 35.23 87.08 -68.15
C LYS A 304 34.59 87.84 -69.31
N GLU A 305 33.28 87.87 -69.39
CA GLU A 305 32.54 88.60 -70.43
C GLU A 305 32.81 90.11 -70.36
N ARG A 306 32.80 90.71 -69.16
CA ARG A 306 33.19 92.12 -68.97
C ARG A 306 34.63 92.38 -69.40
N PHE A 307 35.55 91.47 -69.08
CA PHE A 307 36.95 91.58 -69.48
C PHE A 307 37.11 91.51 -71.01
N LEU A 308 36.41 90.59 -71.68
CA LEU A 308 36.41 90.48 -73.14
C LEU A 308 35.87 91.77 -73.79
N ASN A 309 34.75 92.30 -73.31
CA ASN A 309 34.19 93.57 -73.79
C ASN A 309 35.17 94.75 -73.61
N LEU A 310 35.92 94.80 -72.51
CA LEU A 310 36.96 95.82 -72.29
C LEU A 310 38.14 95.65 -73.25
N PHE A 311 38.55 94.42 -73.54
CA PHE A 311 39.59 94.12 -74.53
C PHE A 311 39.15 94.49 -75.95
N GLU A 312 37.93 94.18 -76.33
CA GLU A 312 37.35 94.53 -77.63
C GLU A 312 37.36 96.05 -77.83
N LYS A 313 36.87 96.81 -76.84
CA LYS A 313 36.93 98.28 -76.85
C LYS A 313 38.35 98.83 -76.86
N LEU A 314 39.34 98.12 -76.31
CA LEU A 314 40.73 98.55 -76.33
C LEU A 314 41.34 98.34 -77.72
N ILE A 315 41.00 97.25 -78.40
CA ILE A 315 41.42 96.94 -79.76
C ILE A 315 40.78 97.90 -80.77
N GLU A 316 39.51 98.28 -80.56
CA GLU A 316 38.77 99.22 -81.43
C GLU A 316 39.29 100.68 -81.37
N ASN A 317 40.07 101.03 -80.35
CA ASN A 317 40.60 102.39 -80.14
C ASN A 317 42.08 102.56 -80.54
N PHE A 318 42.68 101.57 -81.21
CA PHE A 318 44.00 101.65 -81.85
C PHE A 318 43.86 101.56 -83.38
#